data_AF-A0A098G0Y0-F1
#
_entry.id   AF-A0A098G0Y0-F1
#
_cell.length_a   1.000
_cell.length_b   1.000
_cell.length_c   1.000
_cell.angle_alpha   90.00
_cell.angle_beta   90.00
_cell.angle_gamma   90.00
#
_symmetry.space_group_name_H-M   'P 1'
#
loop_
_entity.id
_entity.type
_entity.pdbx_description
1 polymer ?
#
loop_
_entity_poly.entity_id
_entity_poly.type
_entity_poly.pdbx_seq_one_letter_code
_entity_poly.pdbx_strand_id
1 'polypeptide(L)'
;MKQNIQELLKELVSYTMIRTSHISSEAKTVLFTMRKEFERLLASDDADKQKKMIALFMGGTIYALKQDDWKYRFAYDVKLYPAAISKDVLQNLNEKNSIVENIYAIGNQALLFLPQQSFNADLFKLEVRLINSQKPIAFFPDLQRNADRINLLVAFCTKYAHDLEHAEIDSNELNPVDLKQDKPKVVTANNIEPLHKDHHQETSTSSSDEATVNEPKITRTNSPSSSFSNISMQVLGGFLAAIGAAAVAVAFVVLNAATLGLAGLITAGLGVASILGGVGLFGTGAYRGCQSTPDASLNNSPGFAAI
;
A
#
# COMPACT_ATOMS: atom_id res chain seq x y z
N MET A 1 -31.34 23.99 -0.19
CA MET A 1 -31.71 22.78 0.61
C MET A 1 -30.63 22.61 1.64
N LYS A 2 -30.97 22.35 2.90
CA LYS A 2 -29.96 22.19 3.94
C LYS A 2 -29.36 20.79 3.89
N GLN A 3 -28.04 20.68 3.79
CA GLN A 3 -27.30 19.43 3.79
C GLN A 3 -26.52 19.32 5.09
N ASN A 4 -26.68 18.21 5.80
CA ASN A 4 -25.87 17.87 6.97
C ASN A 4 -24.50 17.32 6.52
N ILE A 5 -23.42 17.85 7.08
CA ILE A 5 -22.04 17.51 6.67
C ILE A 5 -21.60 16.13 7.15
N GLN A 6 -22.04 15.69 8.32
CA GLN A 6 -21.73 14.34 8.80
C GLN A 6 -22.41 13.28 7.93
N GLU A 7 -23.66 13.51 7.52
CA GLU A 7 -24.36 12.61 6.57
C GLU A 7 -23.70 12.62 5.19
N LEU A 8 -23.26 13.79 4.69
CA LEU A 8 -22.49 13.88 3.45
C LEU A 8 -21.17 13.08 3.55
N LEU A 9 -20.44 13.21 4.66
CA LEU A 9 -19.20 12.46 4.87
C LEU A 9 -19.45 10.96 4.96
N LYS A 10 -20.52 10.53 5.62
CA LYS A 10 -20.91 9.13 5.71
C LYS A 10 -21.23 8.55 4.33
N GLU A 11 -21.96 9.30 3.52
CA GLU A 11 -22.22 8.96 2.11
C GLU A 11 -20.89 8.82 1.33
N LEU A 12 -20.02 9.82 1.39
CA LEU A 12 -18.72 9.81 0.69
C LEU A 12 -17.80 8.67 1.15
N VAL A 13 -17.75 8.38 2.45
CA VAL A 13 -16.97 7.25 3.00
C VAL A 13 -17.52 5.92 2.47
N SER A 14 -18.83 5.78 2.32
CA SER A 14 -19.43 4.58 1.72
C SER A 14 -18.99 4.36 0.27
N TYR A 15 -18.78 5.44 -0.49
CA TYR A 15 -18.26 5.40 -1.87
C TYR A 15 -16.78 5.01 -1.98
N THR A 16 -16.07 4.88 -0.85
CA THR A 16 -14.71 4.30 -0.81
C THR A 16 -14.70 2.78 -0.71
N MET A 17 -15.87 2.14 -0.66
CA MET A 17 -15.99 0.70 -0.48
C MET A 17 -15.57 -0.07 -1.74
N ILE A 18 -14.31 -0.47 -1.76
CA ILE A 18 -13.72 -1.18 -2.87
C ILE A 18 -13.83 -2.69 -2.62
N ARG A 19 -14.87 -3.32 -3.19
CA ARG A 19 -15.05 -4.79 -3.10
C ARG A 19 -14.26 -5.54 -4.16
N THR A 20 -14.23 -5.00 -5.37
CA THR A 20 -13.72 -5.72 -6.56
C THR A 20 -12.59 -4.97 -7.29
N SER A 21 -12.16 -3.80 -6.80
CA SER A 21 -11.15 -3.05 -7.55
C SER A 21 -9.76 -3.66 -7.43
N HIS A 22 -8.98 -3.41 -8.48
CA HIS A 22 -7.61 -3.87 -8.66
C HIS A 22 -6.57 -3.04 -7.92
N ILE A 23 -6.98 -2.18 -6.97
CA ILE A 23 -6.02 -1.45 -6.14
C ILE A 23 -5.22 -2.43 -5.27
N SER A 24 -4.03 -1.98 -4.91
CA SER A 24 -3.09 -2.65 -4.03
C SER A 24 -3.70 -3.02 -2.67
N SER A 25 -3.17 -4.08 -2.06
CA SER A 25 -3.51 -4.49 -0.69
C SER A 25 -3.25 -3.38 0.33
N GLU A 26 -2.21 -2.60 0.10
CA GLU A 26 -1.76 -1.49 0.93
C GLU A 26 -2.80 -0.36 0.89
N ALA A 27 -3.26 0.04 -0.30
CA ALA A 27 -4.36 0.99 -0.45
C ALA A 27 -5.66 0.48 0.20
N LYS A 28 -6.00 -0.80 0.04
CA LYS A 28 -7.16 -1.42 0.71
C LYS A 28 -7.06 -1.34 2.22
N THR A 29 -5.88 -1.57 2.78
CA THR A 29 -5.61 -1.52 4.22
C THR A 29 -5.79 -0.10 4.77
N VAL A 30 -5.33 0.91 4.04
CA VAL A 30 -5.55 2.33 4.38
C VAL A 30 -7.04 2.65 4.41
N LEU A 31 -7.78 2.31 3.35
CA LEU A 31 -9.23 2.59 3.26
C LEU A 31 -10.04 1.83 4.31
N PHE A 32 -9.65 0.59 4.63
CA PHE A 32 -10.27 -0.17 5.71
C PHE A 32 -10.05 0.50 7.06
N THR A 33 -8.80 0.89 7.34
CA THR A 33 -8.42 1.60 8.57
C THR A 33 -9.18 2.92 8.69
N MET A 34 -9.24 3.70 7.61
CA MET A 34 -10.01 4.95 7.52
C MET A 34 -11.48 4.73 7.88
N ARG A 35 -12.15 3.73 7.28
CA ARG A 35 -13.56 3.43 7.57
C ARG A 35 -13.78 3.01 9.02
N LYS A 36 -12.92 2.16 9.57
CA LYS A 36 -13.03 1.72 10.97
C LYS A 36 -12.91 2.91 11.93
N GLU A 37 -11.95 3.80 11.67
CA GLU A 37 -11.76 5.01 12.47
C GLU A 37 -12.92 6.00 12.29
N PHE A 38 -13.52 6.07 11.10
CA PHE A 38 -14.70 6.90 10.83
C PHE A 38 -15.91 6.44 11.65
N GLU A 39 -16.17 5.12 11.72
CA GLU A 39 -17.22 4.56 12.58
C GLU A 39 -16.96 4.85 14.07
N ARG A 40 -15.70 4.81 14.51
CA ARG A 40 -15.32 5.21 15.88
C ARG A 40 -15.66 6.69 16.13
N LEU A 41 -15.33 7.58 15.18
CA LEU A 41 -15.64 9.00 15.29
C LEU A 41 -17.14 9.26 15.32
N LEU A 42 -17.94 8.55 14.51
CA LEU A 42 -19.40 8.66 14.51
C LEU A 42 -20.00 8.43 15.91
N ALA A 43 -19.44 7.52 16.70
CA ALA A 43 -19.85 7.25 18.07
C ALA A 43 -19.16 8.11 19.15
N SER A 44 -18.22 8.98 18.76
CA SER A 44 -17.47 9.83 19.70
C SER A 44 -18.17 11.16 20.00
N ASP A 45 -17.83 11.75 21.15
CA ASP A 45 -18.22 13.08 21.60
C ASP A 45 -17.03 14.08 21.54
N ASP A 46 -16.10 13.85 20.61
CA ASP A 46 -14.91 14.70 20.43
C ASP A 46 -15.32 16.13 20.04
N ALA A 47 -14.69 17.16 20.65
CA ALA A 47 -15.00 18.56 20.37
C ALA A 47 -14.73 19.00 18.91
N ASP A 48 -13.80 18.33 18.23
CA ASP A 48 -13.42 18.56 16.82
C ASP A 48 -13.85 17.39 15.92
N LYS A 49 -14.98 16.75 16.24
CA LYS A 49 -15.41 15.51 15.57
C LYS A 49 -15.56 15.70 14.06
N GLN A 50 -16.22 16.76 13.61
CA GLN A 50 -16.47 16.94 12.18
C GLN A 50 -15.18 17.22 11.42
N LYS A 51 -14.32 18.09 11.96
CA LYS A 51 -12.97 18.36 11.43
C LYS A 51 -12.14 17.08 11.34
N LYS A 52 -12.15 16.24 12.38
CA LYS A 52 -11.47 14.92 12.37
C LYS A 52 -12.03 14.02 11.28
N MET A 53 -13.35 13.96 11.11
CA MET A 53 -14.00 13.15 10.06
C MET A 53 -13.58 13.61 8.66
N ILE A 54 -13.53 14.93 8.41
CA ILE A 54 -13.09 15.51 7.13
C ILE A 54 -11.63 15.19 6.88
N ALA A 55 -10.76 15.46 7.86
CA ALA A 55 -9.33 15.15 7.77
C ALA A 55 -9.10 13.65 7.52
N LEU A 56 -9.82 12.78 8.22
CA LEU A 56 -9.74 11.33 8.05
C LEU A 56 -10.13 10.91 6.63
N PHE A 57 -11.23 11.44 6.09
CA PHE A 57 -11.67 11.14 4.72
C PHE A 57 -10.68 11.63 3.66
N MET A 58 -10.27 12.92 3.73
CA MET A 58 -9.30 13.48 2.79
C MET A 58 -7.96 12.75 2.88
N GLY A 59 -7.45 12.59 4.09
CA GLY A 59 -6.18 11.92 4.34
C GLY A 59 -6.19 10.46 3.89
N GLY A 60 -7.26 9.72 4.16
CA GLY A 60 -7.34 8.29 3.83
C GLY A 60 -7.44 8.05 2.34
N THR A 61 -8.18 8.90 1.62
CA THR A 61 -8.29 8.81 0.15
C THR A 61 -6.98 9.18 -0.54
N ILE A 62 -6.33 10.28 -0.13
CA ILE A 62 -5.01 10.68 -0.64
C ILE A 62 -3.97 9.60 -0.34
N TYR A 63 -3.96 9.08 0.90
CA TYR A 63 -2.98 8.08 1.30
C TYR A 63 -3.16 6.76 0.56
N ALA A 64 -4.41 6.34 0.33
CA ALA A 64 -4.71 5.14 -0.45
C ALA A 64 -4.25 5.28 -1.91
N LEU A 65 -4.54 6.42 -2.55
CA LEU A 65 -4.03 6.73 -3.89
C LEU A 65 -2.51 6.67 -3.92
N LYS A 66 -1.86 7.14 -2.85
CA LYS A 66 -0.41 7.17 -2.77
C LYS A 66 0.22 5.80 -2.56
N GLN A 67 -0.37 4.94 -1.73
CA GLN A 67 0.08 3.56 -1.58
C GLN A 67 0.04 2.82 -2.92
N ASP A 68 -1.00 3.06 -3.71
CA ASP A 68 -1.10 2.51 -5.05
C ASP A 68 -0.04 3.09 -6.00
N ASP A 69 0.14 4.41 -5.97
CA ASP A 69 1.20 5.12 -6.71
C ASP A 69 2.57 4.51 -6.36
N TRP A 70 2.91 4.29 -5.09
CA TRP A 70 4.19 3.66 -4.73
C TRP A 70 4.31 2.21 -5.19
N LYS A 71 3.23 1.43 -5.13
CA LYS A 71 3.23 0.04 -5.58
C LYS A 71 3.47 -0.07 -7.09
N TYR A 72 2.86 0.82 -7.87
CA TYR A 72 2.84 0.77 -9.33
C TYR A 72 3.73 1.82 -10.02
N ARG A 73 4.43 2.66 -9.24
CA ARG A 73 5.30 3.77 -9.70
C ARG A 73 6.41 3.36 -10.65
N PHE A 74 6.74 2.08 -10.68
CA PHE A 74 7.77 1.58 -11.58
C PHE A 74 7.34 1.58 -13.06
N ALA A 75 6.08 1.89 -13.41
CA ALA A 75 5.60 1.71 -14.78
C ALA A 75 5.07 2.97 -15.52
N TYR A 76 4.63 4.05 -14.87
CA TYR A 76 3.73 5.01 -15.57
C TYR A 76 4.01 6.52 -15.50
N ASP A 77 4.95 7.04 -14.71
CA ASP A 77 5.25 8.50 -14.59
C ASP A 77 4.00 9.40 -14.32
N VAL A 78 2.86 8.80 -13.97
CA VAL A 78 1.62 9.52 -13.67
C VAL A 78 1.65 9.94 -12.22
N LYS A 79 1.81 11.25 -11.99
CA LYS A 79 1.60 11.82 -10.65
C LYS A 79 0.11 11.89 -10.38
N LEU A 80 -0.41 10.92 -9.61
CA LEU A 80 -1.82 10.89 -9.22
C LEU A 80 -2.23 12.09 -8.33
N TYR A 81 -1.25 12.83 -7.81
CA TYR A 81 -1.44 13.90 -6.85
C TYR A 81 -0.56 15.10 -7.21
N PRO A 82 -1.01 16.36 -6.99
CA PRO A 82 -0.20 17.54 -7.22
C PRO A 82 1.16 17.40 -6.53
N ALA A 83 2.23 17.55 -7.31
CA ALA A 83 3.59 17.30 -6.86
C ALA A 83 3.94 18.10 -5.59
N ALA A 84 3.45 19.34 -5.51
CA ALA A 84 3.65 20.26 -4.40
C ALA A 84 3.16 19.68 -3.08
N ILE A 85 1.90 19.25 -3.02
CA ILE A 85 1.33 18.68 -1.80
C ILE A 85 1.95 17.30 -1.52
N SER A 86 2.23 16.51 -2.56
CA SER A 86 2.83 15.18 -2.38
C SER A 86 4.20 15.21 -1.71
N LYS A 87 5.03 16.24 -1.93
CA LYS A 87 6.38 16.25 -1.37
C LYS A 87 6.34 16.54 0.14
N ASP A 88 5.64 17.60 0.53
CA ASP A 88 5.60 18.04 1.92
C ASP A 88 4.78 17.10 2.80
N VAL A 89 3.67 16.57 2.26
CA VAL A 89 2.82 15.63 3.00
C VAL A 89 3.51 14.30 3.24
N LEU A 90 4.33 13.83 2.29
CA LEU A 90 4.97 12.52 2.37
C LEU A 90 6.33 12.53 3.04
N GLN A 91 7.08 13.62 2.98
CA GLN A 91 8.35 13.75 3.71
C GLN A 91 8.15 13.69 5.24
N ASN A 92 6.95 14.01 5.70
CA ASN A 92 6.58 13.95 7.11
C ASN A 92 5.95 12.62 7.54
N LEU A 93 5.79 11.65 6.63
CA LEU A 93 5.36 10.32 7.00
C LEU A 93 6.48 9.59 7.71
N ASN A 94 6.32 9.42 9.02
CA ASN A 94 7.22 8.63 9.83
C ASN A 94 6.76 7.17 9.77
N GLU A 95 7.66 6.27 9.38
CA GLU A 95 7.41 4.82 9.34
C GLU A 95 6.99 4.26 10.72
N LYS A 96 7.33 4.98 11.81
CA LYS A 96 6.92 4.62 13.18
C LYS A 96 5.47 4.99 13.50
N ASN A 97 4.86 5.90 12.74
CA ASN A 97 3.48 6.29 12.96
C ASN A 97 2.53 5.17 12.52
N SER A 98 1.45 5.02 13.26
CA SER A 98 0.33 4.18 12.85
C SER A 98 -0.29 4.68 11.54
N ILE A 99 -1.02 3.80 10.84
CA ILE A 99 -1.74 4.15 9.62
C ILE A 99 -2.74 5.30 9.88
N VAL A 100 -3.41 5.29 11.04
CA VAL A 100 -4.40 6.32 11.41
C VAL A 100 -3.73 7.68 11.61
N GLU A 101 -2.59 7.74 12.33
CA GLU A 101 -1.84 8.99 12.52
C GLU A 101 -1.37 9.57 11.19
N ASN A 102 -0.88 8.70 10.30
CA ASN A 102 -0.47 9.10 8.95
C ASN A 102 -1.67 9.63 8.14
N ILE A 103 -2.84 8.99 8.23
CA ILE A 103 -4.07 9.50 7.60
C ILE A 103 -4.39 10.91 8.11
N TYR A 104 -4.42 11.14 9.43
CA TYR A 104 -4.74 12.46 9.97
C TYR A 104 -3.68 13.51 9.60
N ALA A 105 -2.40 13.16 9.61
CA ALA A 105 -1.33 14.07 9.18
C ALA A 105 -1.53 14.53 7.73
N ILE A 106 -1.82 13.60 6.82
CA ILE A 106 -2.10 13.89 5.40
C ILE A 106 -3.37 14.74 5.27
N GLY A 107 -4.44 14.38 5.98
CA GLY A 107 -5.72 15.07 5.93
C GLY A 107 -5.64 16.51 6.42
N ASN A 108 -4.98 16.73 7.56
CA ASN A 108 -4.78 18.07 8.11
C ASN A 108 -3.95 18.95 7.17
N GLN A 109 -2.90 18.40 6.55
CA GLN A 109 -2.15 19.12 5.54
C GLN A 109 -3.00 19.45 4.31
N ALA A 110 -3.79 18.49 3.80
CA ALA A 110 -4.70 18.74 2.69
C ALA A 110 -5.69 19.88 2.98
N LEU A 111 -6.22 19.94 4.20
CA LEU A 111 -7.10 21.02 4.66
C LEU A 111 -6.40 22.39 4.65
N LEU A 112 -5.12 22.47 5.04
CA LEU A 112 -4.35 23.71 4.98
C LEU A 112 -4.15 24.22 3.54
N PHE A 113 -4.11 23.32 2.56
CA PHE A 113 -3.90 23.66 1.14
C PHE A 113 -5.20 23.95 0.36
N LEU A 114 -6.38 23.69 0.93
CA LEU A 114 -7.66 23.92 0.25
C LEU A 114 -7.89 25.39 -0.18
N PRO A 115 -7.66 26.41 0.68
CA PRO A 115 -7.88 27.80 0.29
C PRO A 115 -6.97 28.27 -0.86
N GLN A 116 -5.85 27.57 -1.07
CA GLN A 116 -4.86 27.88 -2.12
C GLN A 116 -5.22 27.26 -3.48
N GLN A 117 -6.40 26.63 -3.61
CA GLN A 117 -6.91 25.96 -4.83
C GLN A 117 -6.09 24.76 -5.30
N SER A 118 -5.12 24.31 -4.49
CA SER A 118 -4.21 23.21 -4.81
C SER A 118 -4.89 21.85 -4.77
N PHE A 119 -5.97 21.72 -4.00
CA PHE A 119 -6.75 20.49 -3.86
C PHE A 119 -8.06 20.60 -4.63
N ASN A 120 -8.18 19.82 -5.70
CA ASN A 120 -9.33 19.82 -6.60
C ASN A 120 -9.99 18.43 -6.57
N ALA A 121 -11.33 18.38 -6.61
CA ALA A 121 -12.11 17.15 -6.69
C ALA A 121 -11.76 16.28 -7.92
N ASP A 122 -11.07 16.83 -8.92
CA ASP A 122 -10.52 16.07 -10.04
C ASP A 122 -9.60 14.91 -9.58
N LEU A 123 -9.02 15.00 -8.37
CA LEU A 123 -8.31 13.88 -7.75
C LEU A 123 -9.14 12.58 -7.73
N PHE A 124 -10.44 12.71 -7.50
CA PHE A 124 -11.34 11.56 -7.39
C PHE A 124 -11.85 11.07 -8.75
N LYS A 125 -11.63 11.86 -9.81
CA LYS A 125 -11.91 11.47 -11.19
C LYS A 125 -10.75 10.72 -11.83
N LEU A 126 -9.70 10.47 -11.06
CA LEU A 126 -8.49 9.84 -11.57
C LEU A 126 -8.76 8.40 -12.01
N GLU A 127 -8.37 8.12 -13.25
CA GLU A 127 -8.45 6.81 -13.84
C GLU A 127 -7.05 6.22 -14.00
N VAL A 128 -6.90 4.95 -13.61
CA VAL A 128 -5.66 4.20 -13.70
C VAL A 128 -5.78 3.19 -14.85
N ARG A 129 -4.73 3.09 -15.68
CA ARG A 129 -4.60 2.02 -16.67
C ARG A 129 -3.91 0.83 -16.03
N LEU A 130 -4.64 -0.26 -15.84
CA LEU A 130 -4.05 -1.53 -15.42
C LEU A 130 -3.26 -2.16 -16.56
N ILE A 131 -2.17 -2.87 -16.22
CA ILE A 131 -1.42 -3.71 -17.15
C ILE A 131 -2.42 -4.69 -17.78
N ASN A 132 -2.53 -4.66 -19.11
CA ASN A 132 -3.46 -5.45 -19.94
C ASN A 132 -4.92 -4.98 -20.01
N SER A 133 -5.32 -3.87 -19.37
CA SER A 133 -6.64 -3.27 -19.62
C SER A 133 -6.56 -2.23 -20.76
N GLN A 134 -7.41 -2.39 -21.78
CA GLN A 134 -7.54 -1.37 -22.83
C GLN A 134 -8.27 -0.11 -22.34
N LYS A 135 -9.08 -0.23 -21.27
CA LYS A 135 -9.86 0.88 -20.73
C LYS A 135 -9.27 1.35 -19.40
N PRO A 136 -9.07 2.67 -19.22
CA PRO A 136 -8.74 3.22 -17.91
C PRO A 136 -9.90 2.94 -16.95
N ILE A 137 -9.57 2.66 -15.68
CA ILE A 137 -10.54 2.33 -14.65
C ILE A 137 -10.41 3.36 -13.55
N ALA A 138 -11.52 3.96 -13.16
CA ALA A 138 -11.55 4.91 -12.05
C ALA A 138 -11.05 4.25 -10.76
N PHE A 139 -10.17 4.96 -10.03
CA PHE A 139 -9.67 4.47 -8.75
C PHE A 139 -10.79 4.31 -7.72
N PHE A 140 -11.69 5.30 -7.69
CA PHE A 140 -12.90 5.29 -6.90
C PHE A 140 -14.13 5.48 -7.80
N PRO A 141 -14.68 4.42 -8.40
CA PRO A 141 -15.79 4.54 -9.37
C PRO A 141 -17.02 5.24 -8.77
N ASP A 142 -17.34 4.96 -7.51
CA ASP A 142 -18.51 5.54 -6.85
C ASP A 142 -18.29 7.01 -6.49
N LEU A 143 -17.08 7.36 -6.03
CA LEU A 143 -16.74 8.78 -5.80
C LEU A 143 -16.69 9.57 -7.11
N GLN A 144 -16.15 8.99 -8.19
CA GLN A 144 -16.15 9.63 -9.51
C GLN A 144 -17.58 9.91 -10.01
N ARG A 145 -18.49 8.94 -9.82
CA ARG A 145 -19.92 9.09 -10.17
C ARG A 145 -20.64 10.15 -9.33
N ASN A 146 -20.16 10.43 -8.12
CA ASN A 146 -20.72 11.40 -7.18
C ASN A 146 -19.76 12.59 -6.95
N ALA A 147 -19.09 13.05 -8.01
CA ALA A 147 -18.09 14.11 -7.91
C ALA A 147 -18.69 15.46 -7.45
N ASP A 148 -19.98 15.69 -7.70
CA ASP A 148 -20.76 16.81 -7.19
C ASP A 148 -20.84 16.84 -5.65
N ARG A 149 -20.99 15.67 -5.01
CA ARG A 149 -20.95 15.55 -3.54
C ARG A 149 -19.58 15.90 -2.97
N ILE A 150 -18.51 15.51 -3.69
CA ILE A 150 -17.13 15.86 -3.32
C ILE A 150 -16.90 17.36 -3.48
N ASN A 151 -17.35 17.95 -4.59
CA ASN A 151 -17.29 19.39 -4.81
C ASN A 151 -18.00 20.15 -3.70
N LEU A 152 -19.15 19.65 -3.24
CA LEU A 152 -19.88 20.22 -2.12
C LEU A 152 -19.06 20.20 -0.83
N LEU A 153 -18.39 19.09 -0.51
CA LEU A 153 -17.50 19.00 0.65
C LEU A 153 -16.28 19.92 0.53
N VAL A 154 -15.66 20.00 -0.65
CA VAL A 154 -14.51 20.88 -0.90
C VAL A 154 -14.92 22.35 -0.75
N ALA A 155 -16.09 22.72 -1.29
CA ALA A 155 -16.64 24.07 -1.16
C ALA A 155 -17.00 24.42 0.29
N PHE A 156 -17.54 23.47 1.07
CA PHE A 156 -17.69 23.60 2.51
C PHE A 156 -16.36 23.94 3.19
N CYS A 157 -15.37 23.08 2.99
CA CYS A 157 -14.08 23.21 3.68
C CYS A 157 -13.37 24.50 3.29
N THR A 158 -13.57 24.99 2.06
CA THR A 158 -13.04 26.28 1.60
C THR A 158 -13.75 27.45 2.27
N LYS A 159 -15.09 27.44 2.30
CA LYS A 159 -15.91 28.52 2.89
C LYS A 159 -15.72 28.62 4.41
N TYR A 160 -15.57 27.48 5.08
CA TYR A 160 -15.50 27.38 6.54
C TYR A 160 -14.13 26.89 7.03
N ALA A 161 -13.04 27.26 6.35
CA ALA A 161 -11.69 26.80 6.66
C ALA A 161 -11.24 27.07 8.11
N HIS A 162 -11.83 28.08 8.76
CA HIS A 162 -11.56 28.44 10.15
C HIS A 162 -12.45 27.73 11.18
N ASP A 163 -13.59 27.18 10.75
CA ASP A 163 -14.55 26.50 11.62
C ASP A 163 -15.25 25.37 10.87
N LEU A 164 -14.61 24.19 10.88
CA LEU A 164 -15.13 23.01 10.21
C LEU A 164 -16.20 22.26 11.02
N GLU A 165 -16.67 22.81 12.16
CA GLU A 165 -17.71 22.18 13.00
C GLU A 165 -19.14 22.68 12.66
N HIS A 166 -19.29 23.51 11.62
CA HIS A 166 -20.61 23.88 11.11
C HIS A 166 -21.40 22.66 10.59
N ALA A 167 -22.49 22.31 11.27
CA ALA A 167 -23.26 21.08 11.00
C ALA A 167 -24.02 21.08 9.65
N GLU A 168 -24.46 22.26 9.20
CA GLU A 168 -25.34 22.41 8.03
C GLU A 168 -24.78 23.40 7.01
N ILE A 169 -25.04 23.11 5.74
CA ILE A 169 -24.85 24.02 4.61
C ILE A 169 -26.17 24.21 3.88
N ASP A 170 -26.48 25.43 3.46
CA ASP A 170 -27.43 25.61 2.37
C ASP A 170 -26.74 25.37 1.02
N SER A 171 -27.15 24.33 0.30
CA SER A 171 -26.63 24.00 -1.04
C SER A 171 -26.75 25.17 -2.01
N ASN A 172 -27.69 26.10 -1.79
CA ASN A 172 -27.86 27.29 -2.63
C ASN A 172 -26.78 28.35 -2.38
N GLU A 173 -26.19 28.38 -1.19
CA GLU A 173 -25.10 29.31 -0.86
C GLU A 173 -23.75 28.80 -1.36
N LEU A 174 -23.61 27.49 -1.52
CA LEU A 174 -22.55 26.89 -2.30
C LEU A 174 -22.97 26.86 -3.77
N ASN A 175 -23.25 28.05 -4.34
CA ASN A 175 -22.99 28.17 -5.77
C ASN A 175 -21.56 27.67 -5.94
N PRO A 176 -21.29 26.73 -6.87
CA PRO A 176 -19.93 26.39 -7.20
C PRO A 176 -19.30 27.71 -7.60
N VAL A 177 -18.60 28.33 -6.63
CA VAL A 177 -17.77 29.52 -6.83
C VAL A 177 -17.09 29.19 -8.10
N ASP A 178 -17.28 30.04 -9.11
CA ASP A 178 -16.94 29.86 -10.51
C ASP A 178 -15.46 29.44 -10.59
N LEU A 179 -15.23 28.18 -10.24
CA LEU A 179 -13.98 27.46 -10.17
C LEU A 179 -13.83 27.17 -11.64
N LYS A 180 -13.48 28.22 -12.37
CA LYS A 180 -12.94 28.15 -13.71
C LYS A 180 -11.68 27.35 -13.53
N GLN A 181 -11.87 26.03 -13.46
CA GLN A 181 -10.84 25.05 -13.64
C GLN A 181 -10.28 25.39 -15.00
N ASP A 182 -9.13 26.04 -15.03
CA ASP A 182 -8.31 26.02 -16.21
C ASP A 182 -8.12 24.54 -16.53
N LYS A 183 -8.82 24.12 -17.60
CA LYS A 183 -8.99 22.73 -17.99
C LYS A 183 -7.61 22.08 -17.90
N PRO A 184 -7.38 21.11 -17.00
CA PRO A 184 -6.05 20.58 -16.77
C PRO A 184 -5.53 20.11 -18.11
N LYS A 185 -4.46 20.77 -18.57
CA LYS A 185 -3.83 20.48 -19.85
C LYS A 185 -3.47 19.00 -19.80
N VAL A 186 -4.17 18.18 -20.59
CA VAL A 186 -3.97 16.73 -20.62
C VAL A 186 -2.50 16.50 -20.90
N VAL A 187 -1.73 16.16 -19.86
CA VAL A 187 -0.34 15.78 -20.00
C VAL A 187 -0.37 14.41 -20.66
N THR A 188 -0.38 14.41 -21.99
CA THR A 188 -0.18 13.19 -22.75
C THR A 188 1.26 12.80 -22.51
N ALA A 189 1.48 11.68 -21.82
CA ALA A 189 2.79 11.06 -21.62
C ALA A 189 3.30 10.46 -22.94
N ASN A 190 3.46 11.30 -23.96
CA ASN A 190 4.06 10.96 -25.24
C ASN A 190 5.27 11.88 -25.42
N ASN A 191 6.45 11.28 -25.58
CA ASN A 191 7.77 11.90 -25.73
C ASN A 191 8.58 11.98 -24.43
N ILE A 192 8.83 10.81 -23.82
CA ILE A 192 10.13 10.58 -23.21
C ILE A 192 11.04 10.13 -24.36
N GLU A 193 11.82 11.06 -24.89
CA GLU A 193 12.96 10.72 -25.73
C GLU A 193 13.87 9.77 -24.94
N PRO A 194 14.33 8.66 -25.54
CA PRO A 194 15.27 7.77 -24.88
C PRO A 194 16.54 8.57 -24.59
N LEU A 195 16.87 8.71 -23.31
CA LEU A 195 18.11 9.31 -22.84
C LEU A 195 19.29 8.63 -23.53
N HIS A 196 19.82 9.29 -24.55
CA HIS A 196 21.03 8.93 -25.25
C HIS A 196 22.16 8.96 -24.22
N LYS A 197 22.72 7.80 -23.90
CA LYS A 197 23.96 7.71 -23.13
C LYS A 197 25.09 8.11 -24.06
N ASP A 198 25.34 9.41 -24.17
CA ASP A 198 26.54 9.91 -24.80
C ASP A 198 27.77 9.60 -23.94
N HIS A 199 28.64 8.81 -24.57
CA HIS A 199 30.09 8.84 -24.52
C HIS A 199 30.71 9.97 -23.66
N HIS A 200 31.37 9.59 -22.57
CA HIS A 200 32.48 10.38 -22.04
C HIS A 200 33.80 9.74 -22.42
N GLN A 201 34.48 10.44 -23.33
CA GLN A 201 35.88 10.32 -23.67
C GLN A 201 36.63 11.35 -22.80
N GLU A 202 37.49 10.91 -21.90
CA GLU A 202 38.60 11.71 -21.34
C GLU A 202 39.84 10.81 -21.30
N THR A 203 40.79 11.04 -22.20
CA THR A 203 41.95 11.96 -22.10
C THR A 203 43.14 11.28 -21.44
N SER A 204 44.14 11.08 -22.28
CA SER A 204 45.44 10.49 -22.05
C SER A 204 46.28 11.29 -21.06
N THR A 205 46.98 10.58 -20.16
CA THR A 205 48.25 11.04 -19.60
C THR A 205 49.28 9.93 -19.74
N SER A 206 50.35 10.28 -20.45
CA SER A 206 51.55 9.49 -20.74
C SER A 206 52.47 9.44 -19.51
N SER A 207 52.97 8.25 -19.17
CA SER A 207 54.37 8.06 -18.77
C SER A 207 54.74 6.58 -18.85
N SER A 208 55.73 6.30 -19.68
CA SER A 208 56.44 5.03 -19.80
C SER A 208 57.06 4.59 -18.48
N ASP A 209 57.01 3.29 -18.19
CA ASP A 209 58.16 2.52 -17.73
C ASP A 209 57.92 1.01 -17.92
N GLU A 210 59.05 0.32 -18.02
CA GLU A 210 59.32 -0.90 -18.77
C GLU A 210 59.23 -2.19 -17.90
N ALA A 211 58.98 -3.33 -18.56
CA ALA A 211 59.13 -4.72 -18.10
C ALA A 211 58.25 -5.16 -16.90
N THR A 212 57.44 -6.22 -16.97
CA THR A 212 57.89 -7.62 -17.12
C THR A 212 56.67 -8.49 -17.41
N VAL A 213 56.76 -9.36 -18.40
CA VAL A 213 55.78 -10.40 -18.72
C VAL A 213 55.67 -11.38 -17.55
N ASN A 214 54.50 -11.47 -16.93
CA ASN A 214 54.09 -12.62 -16.13
C ASN A 214 52.61 -12.94 -16.38
N GLU A 215 52.40 -14.15 -16.84
CA GLU A 215 51.15 -14.79 -17.23
C GLU A 215 50.16 -14.87 -16.04
N PRO A 216 48.94 -14.32 -16.14
CA PRO A 216 47.95 -14.46 -15.07
C PRO A 216 47.32 -15.86 -15.14
N LYS A 217 47.84 -16.76 -14.31
CA LYS A 217 47.22 -18.04 -13.95
C LYS A 217 45.85 -17.77 -13.32
N ILE A 218 44.79 -17.92 -14.13
CA ILE A 218 43.39 -17.86 -13.71
C ILE A 218 43.17 -18.93 -12.63
N THR A 219 43.20 -18.50 -11.37
CA THR A 219 42.78 -19.34 -10.26
C THR A 219 41.28 -19.11 -10.12
N ARG A 220 40.47 -20.05 -10.63
CA ARG A 220 39.03 -20.11 -10.37
C ARG A 220 38.81 -20.21 -8.87
N THR A 221 38.50 -19.08 -8.24
CA THR A 221 37.88 -19.03 -6.93
C THR A 221 36.45 -19.53 -7.08
N ASN A 222 36.21 -20.77 -6.64
CA ASN A 222 34.88 -21.33 -6.50
C ASN A 222 34.12 -20.51 -5.45
N SER A 223 33.29 -19.59 -5.92
CA SER A 223 32.31 -18.91 -5.08
C SER A 223 31.43 -19.97 -4.42
N PRO A 224 31.26 -19.97 -3.07
CA PRO A 224 30.34 -20.87 -2.42
C PRO A 224 28.93 -20.57 -2.95
N SER A 225 28.42 -21.47 -3.78
CA SER A 225 27.05 -21.44 -4.29
C SER A 225 26.12 -21.47 -3.09
N SER A 226 25.41 -20.37 -2.92
CA SER A 226 24.48 -20.10 -1.83
C SER A 226 23.41 -21.19 -1.70
N SER A 227 23.47 -21.96 -0.61
CA SER A 227 22.54 -23.03 -0.23
C SER A 227 21.10 -22.58 0.12
N PHE A 228 20.62 -21.46 -0.41
CA PHE A 228 19.28 -20.93 -0.09
C PHE A 228 18.14 -21.56 -0.90
N SER A 229 18.43 -22.38 -1.92
CA SER A 229 17.38 -22.92 -2.81
C SER A 229 16.59 -24.11 -2.26
N ASN A 230 17.00 -24.75 -1.16
CA ASN A 230 16.32 -25.97 -0.66
C ASN A 230 15.12 -25.68 0.26
N ILE A 231 15.09 -24.54 0.95
CA ILE A 231 14.01 -24.21 1.90
C ILE A 231 12.71 -23.81 1.16
N SER A 232 12.83 -23.23 -0.05
CA SER A 232 11.67 -22.73 -0.80
C SER A 232 10.75 -23.84 -1.33
N MET A 233 11.26 -25.05 -1.58
CA MET A 233 10.43 -26.17 -2.07
C MET A 233 9.67 -26.88 -0.95
N GLN A 234 10.25 -27.00 0.25
CA GLN A 234 9.59 -27.66 1.37
C GLN A 234 8.43 -26.82 1.91
N VAL A 235 8.61 -25.50 2.01
CA VAL A 235 7.54 -24.59 2.44
C VAL A 235 6.39 -24.55 1.43
N LEU A 236 6.71 -24.53 0.13
CA LEU A 236 5.71 -24.56 -0.94
C LEU A 236 4.94 -25.88 -0.96
N GLY A 237 5.62 -27.02 -0.78
CA GLY A 237 4.99 -28.33 -0.68
C GLY A 237 4.07 -28.45 0.53
N GLY A 238 4.47 -27.92 1.69
CA GLY A 238 3.64 -27.88 2.89
C GLY A 238 2.37 -27.04 2.72
N PHE A 239 2.49 -25.89 2.06
CA PHE A 239 1.33 -25.01 1.80
C PHE A 239 0.32 -25.64 0.84
N LEU A 240 0.80 -26.28 -0.24
CA LEU A 240 -0.06 -27.01 -1.17
C LEU A 240 -0.77 -28.20 -0.51
N ALA A 241 -0.07 -28.93 0.37
CA ALA A 241 -0.68 -30.01 1.14
C ALA A 241 -1.78 -29.50 2.08
N ALA A 242 -1.56 -28.37 2.77
CA ALA A 242 -2.55 -27.75 3.64
C ALA A 242 -3.79 -27.27 2.87
N ILE A 243 -3.61 -26.64 1.72
CA ILE A 243 -4.72 -26.22 0.85
C ILE A 243 -5.52 -27.44 0.37
N GLY A 244 -4.84 -28.50 -0.07
CA GLY A 244 -5.49 -29.74 -0.50
C GLY A 244 -6.34 -30.37 0.60
N ALA A 245 -5.79 -30.46 1.83
CA ALA A 245 -6.52 -31.00 2.98
C ALA A 245 -7.75 -30.14 3.34
N ALA A 246 -7.61 -28.81 3.32
CA ALA A 246 -8.70 -27.89 3.59
C ALA A 246 -9.83 -28.03 2.55
N ALA A 247 -9.49 -28.17 1.27
CA ALA A 247 -10.47 -28.35 0.20
C ALA A 247 -11.28 -29.66 0.38
N VAL A 248 -10.60 -30.76 0.72
CA VAL A 248 -11.27 -32.05 1.00
C VAL A 248 -12.19 -31.93 2.21
N ALA A 249 -11.75 -31.27 3.29
CA ALA A 249 -12.58 -31.06 4.49
C ALA A 249 -13.85 -30.26 4.17
N VAL A 250 -13.72 -29.16 3.40
CA VAL A 250 -14.87 -28.35 2.97
C VAL A 250 -15.83 -29.17 2.12
N ALA A 251 -15.32 -29.97 1.17
CA ALA A 251 -16.16 -30.83 0.34
C ALA A 251 -16.95 -31.84 1.18
N PHE A 252 -16.32 -32.47 2.18
CA PHE A 252 -17.00 -33.38 3.11
C PHE A 252 -18.03 -32.67 3.98
N VAL A 253 -17.77 -31.46 4.46
CA VAL A 253 -18.74 -30.67 5.24
C VAL A 253 -19.96 -30.33 4.38
N VAL A 254 -19.76 -29.89 3.14
CA VAL A 254 -20.85 -29.57 2.22
C VAL A 254 -21.67 -30.82 1.88
N LEU A 255 -21.00 -31.95 1.60
CA LEU A 255 -21.66 -33.22 1.28
C LEU A 255 -22.46 -33.78 2.47
N ASN A 256 -21.92 -33.69 3.69
CA ASN A 256 -22.60 -34.14 4.91
C ASN A 256 -23.72 -33.18 5.34
N ALA A 257 -23.57 -31.87 5.13
CA ALA A 257 -24.64 -30.91 5.39
C ALA A 257 -25.85 -31.14 4.48
N ALA A 258 -25.62 -31.53 3.22
CA ALA A 258 -26.67 -31.84 2.26
C ALA A 258 -27.41 -33.17 2.57
N THR A 259 -26.77 -34.12 3.24
CA THR A 259 -27.31 -35.49 3.42
C THR A 259 -27.80 -35.80 4.84
N LEU A 260 -27.18 -35.24 5.88
CA LEU A 260 -27.42 -35.61 7.29
C LEU A 260 -27.94 -34.44 8.16
N GLY A 261 -28.10 -33.25 7.58
CA GLY A 261 -28.57 -32.06 8.29
C GLY A 261 -27.66 -31.67 9.48
N LEU A 262 -28.27 -31.15 10.56
CA LEU A 262 -27.55 -30.57 11.71
C LEU A 262 -26.64 -31.59 12.44
N ALA A 263 -27.01 -32.88 12.46
CA ALA A 263 -26.22 -33.93 13.10
C ALA A 263 -24.89 -34.21 12.39
N GLY A 264 -24.87 -34.08 11.06
CA GLY A 264 -23.64 -34.19 10.26
C GLY A 264 -22.65 -33.06 10.54
N LEU A 265 -23.15 -31.86 10.83
CA LEU A 265 -22.32 -30.68 11.08
C LEU A 265 -21.60 -30.76 12.44
N ILE A 266 -22.27 -31.25 13.48
CA ILE A 266 -21.67 -31.44 14.82
C ILE A 266 -20.56 -32.51 14.76
N THR A 267 -20.82 -33.62 14.07
CA THR A 267 -19.85 -34.73 13.94
C THR A 267 -18.63 -34.30 13.13
N ALA A 268 -18.82 -33.53 12.05
CA ALA A 268 -17.73 -32.97 11.26
C ALA A 268 -16.88 -31.98 12.07
N GLY A 269 -17.51 -31.13 12.89
CA GLY A 269 -16.81 -30.17 13.76
C GLY A 269 -15.87 -30.84 14.77
N LEU A 270 -16.33 -31.91 15.42
CA LEU A 270 -15.51 -32.70 16.36
C LEU A 270 -14.33 -33.39 15.67
N GLY A 271 -14.52 -33.87 14.42
CA GLY A 271 -13.45 -34.47 13.63
C GLY A 271 -12.36 -33.49 13.21
N VAL A 272 -12.70 -32.26 12.85
CA VAL A 272 -11.70 -31.23 12.47
C VAL A 272 -10.85 -30.81 13.67
N ALA A 273 -11.45 -30.70 14.87
CA ALA A 273 -10.74 -30.34 16.09
C ALA A 273 -9.66 -31.37 16.48
N SER A 274 -9.91 -32.67 16.28
CA SER A 274 -8.93 -33.72 16.61
C SER A 274 -7.75 -33.76 15.63
N ILE A 275 -7.98 -33.49 14.34
CA ILE A 275 -6.92 -33.44 13.32
C ILE A 275 -5.99 -32.25 13.57
N LEU A 276 -6.54 -31.07 13.89
CA LEU A 276 -5.73 -29.88 14.21
C LEU A 276 -4.87 -30.09 15.47
N GLY A 277 -5.38 -30.83 16.46
CA GLY A 277 -4.59 -31.23 17.64
C GLY A 277 -3.42 -32.16 17.31
N GLY A 278 -3.58 -33.05 16.31
CA GLY A 278 -2.53 -33.97 15.88
C GLY A 278 -1.39 -33.31 15.10
N VAL A 279 -1.69 -32.36 14.21
CA VAL A 279 -0.68 -31.69 13.36
C VAL A 279 0.27 -30.81 14.18
N GLY A 280 -0.19 -30.24 15.29
CA GLY A 280 0.66 -29.47 16.22
C GLY A 280 1.76 -30.29 16.90
N LEU A 281 1.63 -31.61 16.96
CA LEU A 281 2.57 -32.49 17.67
C LEU A 281 3.72 -32.99 16.78
N PHE A 282 3.54 -32.99 15.46
CA PHE A 282 4.58 -33.41 14.50
C PHE A 282 5.52 -32.27 14.07
N GLY A 283 5.10 -31.01 14.18
CA GLY A 283 5.96 -29.85 13.89
C GLY A 283 7.12 -29.68 14.89
N THR A 284 6.92 -30.11 16.14
CA THR A 284 7.89 -29.94 17.23
C THR A 284 9.07 -30.91 17.16
N GLY A 285 8.97 -31.99 16.37
CA GLY A 285 10.02 -33.01 16.24
C GLY A 285 11.11 -32.67 15.20
N ALA A 286 10.80 -31.87 14.19
CA ALA A 286 11.72 -31.60 13.07
C ALA A 286 12.82 -30.58 13.39
N TYR A 287 12.76 -29.91 14.55
CA TYR A 287 13.70 -28.83 14.91
C TYR A 287 14.96 -29.29 15.66
N ARG A 288 15.20 -30.59 15.81
CA ARG A 288 16.32 -31.13 16.63
C ARG A 288 17.60 -31.49 15.86
N GLY A 289 17.71 -31.18 14.58
CA GLY A 289 18.75 -31.72 13.70
C GLY A 289 19.88 -30.79 13.22
N CYS A 290 19.91 -29.50 13.57
CA CYS A 290 21.03 -28.63 13.23
C CYS A 290 22.06 -28.64 14.36
N GLN A 291 22.89 -29.68 14.41
CA GLN A 291 24.16 -29.61 15.13
C GLN A 291 25.05 -28.59 14.44
N SER A 292 25.20 -27.43 15.05
CA SER A 292 26.28 -26.50 14.73
C SER A 292 27.60 -27.25 14.85
N THR A 293 28.27 -27.46 13.73
CA THR A 293 29.66 -27.93 13.69
C THR A 293 30.51 -27.00 14.56
N PRO A 294 31.26 -27.51 15.56
CA PRO A 294 32.12 -26.67 16.36
C PRO A 294 33.23 -26.10 15.50
N ASP A 295 33.35 -24.78 15.48
CA ASP A 295 34.41 -24.05 14.79
C ASP A 295 35.78 -24.57 15.26
N ALA A 296 36.54 -25.11 14.30
CA ALA A 296 37.92 -25.52 14.53
C ALA A 296 38.76 -24.27 14.82
N SER A 297 39.25 -24.17 16.05
CA SER A 297 40.19 -23.13 16.49
C SER A 297 41.49 -23.21 15.69
N LEU A 298 41.76 -22.21 14.85
CA LEU A 298 43.08 -21.99 14.26
C LEU A 298 44.02 -21.38 15.32
N ASN A 299 44.58 -22.23 16.16
CA ASN A 299 45.85 -21.93 16.83
C ASN A 299 46.96 -22.07 15.79
N ASN A 300 47.62 -20.96 15.44
CA ASN A 300 49.04 -20.93 15.07
C ASN A 300 49.49 -19.47 14.86
N SER A 301 50.30 -18.95 15.79
CA SER A 301 51.32 -17.96 15.44
C SER A 301 52.55 -18.18 16.33
N PRO A 302 53.73 -18.51 15.74
CA PRO A 302 54.98 -18.66 16.48
C PRO A 302 55.60 -17.31 16.79
N GLY A 303 56.32 -17.26 17.91
CA GLY A 303 56.96 -16.08 18.45
C GLY A 303 58.10 -15.54 17.59
N PHE A 304 58.24 -14.21 17.63
CA PHE A 304 59.45 -13.51 17.23
C PHE A 304 60.25 -13.18 18.49
N ALA A 305 61.44 -13.77 18.58
CA ALA A 305 62.46 -13.45 19.56
C ALA A 305 63.22 -12.19 19.14
N ALA A 306 63.50 -11.33 20.11
CA ALA A 306 64.36 -10.17 19.98
C ALA A 306 65.84 -10.57 20.08
N ILE A 307 66.67 -9.99 19.22
CA ILE A 307 68.05 -9.58 19.49
C ILE A 307 68.23 -8.20 18.86
#